data_AF-A0A918C8K2-F1
#
_entry.id   AF-A0A918C8K2-F1
#
_cell.length_a   1.000
_cell.length_b   1.000
_cell.length_c   1.000
_cell.angle_alpha   90.00
_cell.angle_beta   90.00
_cell.angle_gamma   90.00
#
_symmetry.space_group_name_H-M   'P 1'
#
loop_
_entity.id
_entity.type
_entity.pdbx_description
1 polymer ?
#
loop_
_entity_poly.entity_id
_entity_poly.type
_entity_poly.pdbx_seq_one_letter_code
_entity_poly.pdbx_strand_id
1 'polypeptide(L)'
;MQLTVSGGQVTHTQPQGILSGDHIGLSSALAAQFPAYGNSVNLKQGDQPLTLDASCNGSFRAALTSLSQAAAQQALKSGADRSSVGLLTISGGQVTAVDLAAYVRAAGRQKTPPAFDSLNLDTVENEDFGTRTVNARHFTTDGQQHTALSATQRDLLTVKMMNPLNDIGDNAAQGAAHWRLRQGTADRDFSLAVLLILATQLSHSGKDVHLALLWNIPHGGDDDLTQLFA
;
A
#
# COMPACT_ATOMS: atom_id res chain seq x y z
N MET A 1 -10.74 7.84 14.83
CA MET A 1 -9.69 7.39 15.78
C MET A 1 -9.85 8.18 17.07
N GLN A 2 -9.98 7.52 18.22
CA GLN A 2 -10.01 8.21 19.53
C GLN A 2 -8.65 8.04 20.19
N LEU A 3 -8.01 9.17 20.50
CA LEU A 3 -6.79 9.23 21.30
C LEU A 3 -7.20 9.47 22.75
N THR A 4 -6.85 8.52 23.62
CA THR A 4 -7.00 8.73 25.07
C THR A 4 -5.62 8.81 25.68
N VAL A 5 -5.35 9.87 26.45
CA VAL A 5 -4.12 9.98 27.22
C VAL A 5 -4.44 9.72 28.68
N SER A 6 -3.88 8.65 29.24
CA SER A 6 -3.99 8.33 30.66
C SER A 6 -2.62 7.93 31.18
N GLY A 7 -2.17 8.58 32.27
CA GLY A 7 -0.87 8.27 32.90
C GLY A 7 0.36 8.48 32.00
N GLY A 8 0.27 9.33 30.97
CA GLY A 8 1.36 9.56 30.01
C GLY A 8 1.45 8.51 28.89
N GLN A 9 0.52 7.55 28.85
CA GLN A 9 0.38 6.62 27.72
C GLN A 9 -0.78 7.05 26.82
N VAL A 10 -0.50 7.05 25.52
CA VAL A 10 -1.50 7.26 24.48
C VAL A 10 -2.09 5.89 24.12
N THR A 11 -3.38 5.69 24.39
CA THR A 11 -4.11 4.49 23.96
C THR A 11 -4.98 4.79 22.76
N HIS A 12 -4.91 3.89 21.78
CA HIS A 12 -5.62 3.99 20.51
C HIS A 12 -6.75 2.97 20.52
N THR A 13 -8.00 3.43 20.42
CA THR A 13 -9.13 2.55 20.20
C THR A 13 -9.57 2.71 18.75
N GLN A 14 -9.35 1.68 17.93
CA GLN A 14 -9.92 1.62 16.59
C GLN A 14 -11.33 1.03 16.69
N PRO A 15 -12.39 1.78 16.39
CA PRO A 15 -13.73 1.22 16.36
C PRO A 15 -13.81 0.15 15.26
N GLN A 16 -14.31 -1.02 15.62
CA GLN A 16 -14.65 -2.05 14.64
C GLN A 16 -15.96 -1.68 13.96
N GLY A 17 -16.07 -1.94 12.67
CA GLY A 17 -17.26 -1.64 11.87
C GLY A 17 -17.50 -2.68 10.79
N ILE A 18 -18.76 -2.76 10.35
CA ILE A 18 -19.19 -3.59 9.22
C ILE A 18 -19.41 -2.68 8.03
N LEU A 19 -18.88 -3.07 6.86
CA LEU A 19 -19.13 -2.33 5.63
C LEU A 19 -20.62 -2.41 5.27
N SER A 20 -21.22 -1.27 4.89
CA SER A 20 -22.56 -1.21 4.34
C SER A 20 -22.60 -1.81 2.92
N GLY A 21 -23.80 -2.01 2.38
CA GLY A 21 -23.98 -2.42 0.98
C GLY A 21 -23.29 -1.48 0.00
N ASP A 22 -23.41 -0.16 0.22
CA ASP A 22 -22.78 0.87 -0.61
C ASP A 22 -21.25 0.79 -0.53
N HIS A 23 -20.69 0.60 0.66
CA HIS A 23 -19.26 0.37 0.84
C HIS A 23 -18.78 -0.88 0.07
N ILE A 24 -19.54 -1.97 0.12
CA ILE A 24 -19.19 -3.21 -0.59
C ILE A 24 -19.26 -3.01 -2.11
N GLY A 25 -20.30 -2.33 -2.60
CA GLY A 25 -20.46 -2.00 -4.01
C GLY A 25 -19.31 -1.13 -4.52
N LEU A 26 -19.01 -0.05 -3.81
CA LEU A 26 -17.90 0.85 -4.15
C LEU A 26 -16.54 0.16 -4.07
N SER A 27 -16.30 -0.68 -3.05
CA SER A 27 -15.08 -1.48 -2.97
C SER A 27 -14.92 -2.42 -4.17
N SER A 28 -16.02 -2.99 -4.65
CA SER A 28 -15.99 -3.91 -5.80
C SER A 28 -15.70 -3.15 -7.11
N ALA A 29 -16.31 -1.98 -7.28
CA ALA A 29 -16.06 -1.12 -8.43
C ALA A 29 -14.59 -0.65 -8.46
N LEU A 30 -14.07 -0.14 -7.35
CA LEU A 30 -12.66 0.29 -7.25
C LEU A 30 -11.68 -0.87 -7.51
N ALA A 31 -11.97 -2.07 -6.98
CA ALA A 31 -11.14 -3.25 -7.23
C ALA A 31 -11.11 -3.64 -8.72
N ALA A 32 -12.24 -3.53 -9.41
CA ALA A 32 -12.34 -3.85 -10.85
C ALA A 32 -11.57 -2.87 -11.74
N GLN A 33 -11.33 -1.63 -11.28
CA GLN A 33 -10.54 -0.64 -12.02
C GLN A 33 -9.03 -0.88 -11.92
N PHE A 34 -8.56 -1.51 -10.83
CA PHE A 34 -7.13 -1.61 -10.54
C PHE A 34 -6.30 -2.37 -11.60
N PRO A 35 -6.76 -3.49 -12.20
CA PRO A 35 -6.01 -4.17 -13.25
C PRO A 35 -5.69 -3.28 -14.45
N ALA A 36 -6.65 -2.45 -14.88
CA ALA A 36 -6.43 -1.54 -16.01
C ALA A 36 -5.34 -0.50 -15.68
N TYR A 37 -5.41 0.10 -14.49
CA TYR A 37 -4.37 1.01 -14.00
C TYR A 37 -3.01 0.31 -13.89
N GLY A 38 -2.95 -0.84 -13.21
CA GLY A 38 -1.71 -1.60 -13.00
C GLY A 38 -1.02 -2.03 -14.29
N ASN A 39 -1.79 -2.38 -15.32
CA ASN A 39 -1.24 -2.68 -16.64
C ASN A 39 -0.81 -1.41 -17.40
N SER A 40 -1.51 -0.29 -17.23
CA SER A 40 -1.21 0.97 -17.95
C SER A 40 0.15 1.57 -17.58
N VAL A 41 0.64 1.28 -16.37
CA VAL A 41 1.96 1.75 -15.89
C VAL A 41 3.12 0.87 -16.37
N ASN A 42 2.87 -0.17 -17.17
CA ASN A 42 3.86 -0.99 -17.88
C ASN A 42 5.03 -1.50 -17.00
N LEU A 43 4.72 -1.97 -15.79
CA LEU A 43 5.71 -2.43 -14.82
C LEU A 43 6.47 -3.66 -15.32
N LYS A 44 7.77 -3.72 -15.01
CA LYS A 44 8.62 -4.86 -15.36
C LYS A 44 9.58 -5.22 -14.24
N GLN A 45 9.73 -6.51 -13.98
CA GLN A 45 10.80 -7.05 -13.13
C GLN A 45 11.90 -7.60 -14.05
N GLY A 46 12.99 -6.83 -14.20
CA GLY A 46 13.91 -7.05 -15.32
C GLY A 46 13.18 -6.84 -16.65
N ASP A 47 13.22 -7.82 -17.55
CA ASP A 47 12.48 -7.79 -18.82
C ASP A 47 11.05 -8.36 -18.71
N GLN A 48 10.68 -8.95 -17.57
CA GLN A 48 9.40 -9.64 -17.41
C GLN A 48 8.28 -8.65 -17.04
N PRO A 49 7.21 -8.54 -17.85
CA PRO A 49 6.07 -7.70 -17.51
C PRO A 49 5.34 -8.16 -16.24
N LEU A 50 4.97 -7.21 -15.39
CA LEU A 50 4.08 -7.44 -14.24
C LEU A 50 2.66 -7.01 -14.61
N THR A 51 1.79 -7.98 -14.86
CA THR A 51 0.43 -7.73 -15.35
C THR A 51 -0.63 -8.36 -14.44
N LEU A 52 -1.87 -7.88 -14.62
CA LEU A 52 -3.07 -8.35 -13.97
C LEU A 52 -4.17 -8.65 -15.01
N ASP A 53 -4.90 -9.75 -14.81
CA ASP A 53 -6.16 -10.02 -15.47
C ASP A 53 -7.33 -9.30 -14.77
N ALA A 54 -8.53 -9.42 -15.31
CA ALA A 54 -9.74 -8.80 -14.75
C ALA A 54 -10.10 -9.31 -13.33
N SER A 55 -9.57 -10.46 -12.93
CA SER A 55 -9.74 -11.04 -11.59
C SER A 55 -8.57 -10.70 -10.65
N CYS A 56 -7.73 -9.74 -11.01
CA CYS A 56 -6.52 -9.34 -10.28
C CYS A 56 -5.50 -10.48 -10.10
N ASN A 57 -5.45 -11.46 -11.00
CA ASN A 57 -4.40 -12.49 -11.03
C ASN A 57 -3.35 -12.16 -12.10
N GLY A 58 -2.14 -12.69 -11.97
CA GLY A 58 -1.08 -12.49 -12.94
C GLY A 58 0.29 -12.35 -12.29
N SER A 59 1.29 -12.00 -13.10
CA SER A 59 2.68 -11.87 -12.65
C SER A 59 2.88 -10.78 -11.60
N PHE A 60 2.07 -9.71 -11.62
CA PHE A 60 2.11 -8.69 -10.56
C PHE A 60 1.72 -9.27 -9.20
N ARG A 61 0.62 -10.04 -9.13
CA ARG A 61 0.19 -10.72 -7.90
C ARG A 61 1.21 -11.76 -7.45
N ALA A 62 1.80 -12.50 -8.40
CA ALA A 62 2.87 -13.46 -8.10
C ALA A 62 4.10 -12.76 -7.49
N ALA A 63 4.49 -11.58 -7.99
CA ALA A 63 5.60 -10.80 -7.42
C ALA A 63 5.32 -10.38 -5.97
N LEU A 64 4.10 -9.94 -5.64
CA LEU A 64 3.71 -9.65 -4.25
C LEU A 64 3.76 -10.89 -3.35
N THR A 65 3.31 -12.05 -3.86
CA THR A 65 3.41 -13.33 -3.13
C THR A 65 4.87 -13.69 -2.88
N SER A 66 5.74 -13.58 -3.89
CA SER A 66 7.18 -13.85 -3.76
C SER A 66 7.86 -12.92 -2.77
N LEU A 67 7.52 -11.62 -2.75
CA LEU A 67 8.02 -10.67 -1.75
C LEU A 67 7.59 -11.04 -0.33
N SER A 68 6.33 -11.45 -0.16
CA SER A 68 5.80 -11.90 1.13
C SER A 68 6.48 -13.19 1.60
N GLN A 69 6.76 -14.12 0.66
CA GLN A 69 7.51 -15.34 0.93
C GLN A 69 8.96 -15.05 1.34
N ALA A 70 9.63 -14.12 0.65
CA ALA A 70 10.99 -13.70 1.00
C ALA A 70 11.04 -13.09 2.42
N ALA A 71 10.06 -12.25 2.76
CA ALA A 71 9.92 -11.69 4.10
C ALA A 71 9.73 -12.77 5.16
N ALA A 72 8.81 -13.72 4.93
CA ALA A 72 8.56 -14.84 5.83
C ALA A 72 9.83 -15.70 6.01
N GLN A 73 10.55 -15.97 4.92
CA GLN A 73 11.81 -16.72 4.98
C GLN A 73 12.88 -15.99 5.79
N GLN A 74 13.00 -14.68 5.64
CA GLN A 74 13.94 -13.88 6.42
C GLN A 74 13.59 -13.91 7.91
N ALA A 75 12.32 -13.80 8.27
CA ALA A 75 11.87 -13.91 9.66
C ALA A 75 12.17 -15.30 10.24
N LEU A 76 11.90 -16.37 9.49
CA LEU A 76 12.22 -17.74 9.88
C LEU A 76 13.73 -17.91 10.16
N LYS A 77 14.61 -17.41 9.28
CA LYS A 77 16.07 -17.48 9.46
C LYS A 77 16.56 -16.71 10.68
N SER A 78 15.94 -15.58 11.01
CA SER A 78 16.35 -14.72 12.12
C SER A 78 15.89 -15.24 13.50
N GLY A 79 15.10 -16.32 13.55
CA GLY A 79 14.48 -16.80 14.79
C GLY A 79 13.34 -15.90 15.30
N ALA A 80 13.01 -14.82 14.58
CA ALA A 80 11.87 -13.95 14.84
C ALA A 80 10.56 -14.54 14.30
N ASP A 81 10.45 -15.88 14.27
CA ASP A 81 9.33 -16.54 13.64
C ASP A 81 8.01 -16.22 14.38
N ARG A 82 7.11 -15.56 13.66
CA ARG A 82 5.74 -15.26 14.08
C ARG A 82 4.72 -16.10 13.29
N SER A 83 5.12 -17.28 12.79
CA SER A 83 4.34 -18.23 11.96
C SER A 83 3.09 -18.84 12.62
N SER A 84 2.53 -18.23 13.67
CA SER A 84 1.33 -18.70 14.37
C SER A 84 0.03 -18.64 13.54
N VAL A 85 0.14 -18.51 12.23
CA VAL A 85 -0.97 -18.34 11.30
C VAL A 85 -0.73 -19.39 10.23
N GLY A 86 -1.59 -20.42 10.15
CA GLY A 86 -1.52 -21.55 9.20
C GLY A 86 -1.67 -21.12 7.73
N LEU A 87 -0.77 -20.25 7.29
CA LEU A 87 -0.75 -19.48 6.06
C LEU A 87 0.57 -19.65 5.31
N LEU A 88 1.56 -20.27 5.96
CA LEU A 88 2.87 -20.61 5.41
C LEU A 88 2.96 -22.11 5.20
N THR A 89 3.53 -22.54 4.08
CA THR A 89 4.05 -23.91 3.92
C THR A 89 5.55 -23.88 4.12
N ILE A 90 6.06 -24.69 5.05
CA ILE A 90 7.48 -24.79 5.35
C ILE A 90 7.96 -26.22 5.10
N SER A 91 9.03 -26.36 4.33
CA SER A 91 9.68 -27.66 4.07
C SER A 91 11.20 -27.49 4.11
N GLY A 92 11.89 -28.34 4.87
CA GLY A 92 13.35 -28.28 5.00
C GLY A 92 13.91 -26.93 5.49
N GLY A 93 13.17 -26.22 6.34
CA GLY A 93 13.55 -24.88 6.83
C GLY A 93 13.41 -23.75 5.80
N GLN A 94 12.71 -23.99 4.69
CA GLN A 94 12.36 -22.98 3.69
C GLN A 94 10.85 -22.79 3.62
N VAL A 95 10.40 -21.54 3.58
CA VAL A 95 9.04 -21.16 3.21
C VAL A 95 8.89 -21.42 1.72
N THR A 96 8.04 -22.38 1.36
CA THR A 96 7.78 -22.79 -0.02
C THR A 96 6.49 -22.21 -0.59
N ALA A 97 5.58 -21.74 0.27
CA ALA A 97 4.36 -21.06 -0.15
C ALA A 97 3.82 -20.11 0.94
N VAL A 98 3.10 -19.08 0.49
CA VAL A 98 2.32 -18.15 1.32
C VAL A 98 0.90 -18.05 0.74
N ASP A 99 -0.13 -18.35 1.54
CA ASP A 99 -1.50 -18.00 1.18
C ASP A 99 -1.76 -16.51 1.50
N LEU A 100 -1.36 -15.65 0.57
CA LEU A 100 -1.49 -14.20 0.71
C LEU A 100 -2.97 -13.76 0.87
N ALA A 101 -3.90 -14.49 0.25
CA ALA A 101 -5.33 -14.14 0.35
C ALA A 101 -5.88 -14.45 1.74
N ALA A 102 -5.53 -15.61 2.30
CA ALA A 102 -5.87 -15.94 3.68
C ALA A 102 -5.16 -15.04 4.68
N TYR A 103 -3.91 -14.64 4.40
CA TYR A 103 -3.19 -13.65 5.21
C TYR A 103 -3.91 -12.30 5.27
N VAL A 104 -4.28 -11.72 4.12
CA VAL A 104 -5.02 -10.46 4.08
C VAL A 104 -6.36 -10.58 4.81
N ARG A 105 -7.07 -11.72 4.69
CA ARG A 105 -8.32 -11.95 5.45
C ARG A 105 -8.08 -12.02 6.96
N ALA A 106 -7.03 -12.70 7.40
CA ALA A 106 -6.70 -12.83 8.81
C ALA A 106 -6.23 -11.50 9.43
N ALA A 107 -5.44 -10.72 8.67
CA ALA A 107 -5.00 -9.39 9.06
C ALA A 107 -6.17 -8.40 9.19
N GLY A 108 -7.23 -8.59 8.39
CA GLY A 108 -8.43 -7.76 8.39
C GLY A 108 -8.24 -6.43 7.65
N ARG A 109 -9.35 -5.72 7.44
CA ARG A 109 -9.39 -4.42 6.76
C ARG A 109 -9.34 -3.28 7.79
N GLN A 110 -8.47 -2.30 7.57
CA GLN A 110 -8.34 -1.13 8.46
C GLN A 110 -9.23 0.06 8.04
N LYS A 111 -9.40 0.30 6.73
CA LYS A 111 -10.06 1.51 6.20
C LYS A 111 -11.33 1.17 5.39
N THR A 112 -12.37 1.98 5.53
CA THR A 112 -13.59 1.93 4.71
C THR A 112 -13.29 2.37 3.27
N PRO A 113 -14.03 1.91 2.26
CA PRO A 113 -13.87 2.36 0.88
C PRO A 113 -14.65 3.66 0.61
N PRO A 114 -14.06 4.64 -0.12
CA PRO A 114 -12.66 4.70 -0.54
C PRO A 114 -11.74 4.97 0.65
N ALA A 115 -10.57 4.34 0.68
CA ALA A 115 -9.70 4.35 1.85
C ALA A 115 -8.96 5.66 2.10
N PHE A 116 -8.86 6.54 1.10
CA PHE A 116 -8.08 7.78 1.17
C PHE A 116 -8.92 8.98 0.78
N ASP A 117 -9.54 8.96 -0.42
CA ASP A 117 -10.44 10.01 -0.86
C ASP A 117 -11.87 9.71 -0.39
N SER A 118 -12.17 10.02 0.88
CA SER A 118 -13.48 9.73 1.46
C SER A 118 -14.57 10.58 0.80
N LEU A 119 -15.72 9.96 0.55
CA LEU A 119 -16.89 10.65 -0.01
C LEU A 119 -17.42 11.75 0.92
N ASN A 120 -17.05 11.72 2.21
CA ASN A 120 -17.45 12.71 3.20
C ASN A 120 -16.38 13.80 3.46
N LEU A 121 -15.24 13.77 2.76
CA LEU A 121 -14.11 14.70 2.96
C LEU A 121 -13.58 14.72 4.41
N ASP A 122 -13.59 13.58 5.09
CA ASP A 122 -13.27 13.43 6.52
C ASP A 122 -11.98 12.65 6.79
N THR A 123 -11.14 12.44 5.76
CA THR A 123 -9.80 11.87 5.91
C THR A 123 -8.74 12.95 5.95
N VAL A 124 -7.58 12.59 6.51
CA VAL A 124 -6.41 13.49 6.53
C VAL A 124 -5.92 13.77 5.11
N GLU A 125 -6.05 12.82 4.17
CA GLU A 125 -5.67 13.02 2.78
C GLU A 125 -6.61 14.01 2.08
N ASN A 126 -7.92 14.00 2.39
CA ASN A 126 -8.82 15.02 1.87
C ASN A 126 -8.43 16.43 2.36
N GLU A 127 -8.02 16.55 3.62
CA GLU A 127 -7.53 17.82 4.20
C GLU A 127 -6.19 18.25 3.61
N ASP A 128 -5.27 17.31 3.36
CA ASP A 128 -3.96 17.57 2.74
C ASP A 128 -4.12 18.18 1.34
N PHE A 129 -5.13 17.74 0.58
CA PHE A 129 -5.49 18.32 -0.71
C PHE A 129 -6.37 19.57 -0.63
N GLY A 130 -6.63 20.09 0.57
CA GLY A 130 -7.28 21.37 0.80
C GLY A 130 -6.51 22.59 0.26
N THR A 131 -6.99 23.77 0.62
CA THR A 131 -6.32 25.05 0.36
C THR A 131 -6.47 25.94 1.59
N ARG A 132 -5.81 27.10 1.57
CA ARG A 132 -5.95 28.13 2.62
C ARG A 132 -7.41 28.49 2.95
N THR A 133 -8.35 28.35 2.00
CA THR A 133 -9.75 28.76 2.16
C THR A 133 -10.74 27.60 2.06
N VAL A 134 -10.30 26.39 1.75
CA VAL A 134 -11.15 25.19 1.65
C VAL A 134 -10.46 24.05 2.36
N ASN A 135 -10.99 23.62 3.51
CA ASN A 135 -10.31 22.67 4.40
C ASN A 135 -9.97 21.34 3.71
N ALA A 136 -10.90 20.79 2.93
CA ALA A 136 -10.76 19.47 2.35
C ALA A 136 -11.30 19.41 0.91
N ARG A 137 -10.67 18.60 0.07
CA ARG A 137 -11.05 18.40 -1.34
C ARG A 137 -10.92 16.95 -1.76
N HIS A 138 -11.68 16.56 -2.78
CA HIS A 138 -11.43 15.31 -3.49
C HIS A 138 -10.16 15.43 -4.32
N PHE A 139 -9.47 14.32 -4.52
CA PHE A 139 -8.25 14.25 -5.33
C PHE A 139 -8.30 13.13 -6.37
N THR A 140 -9.41 12.39 -6.40
CA THR A 140 -9.73 11.40 -7.42
C THR A 140 -11.02 11.78 -8.14
N THR A 141 -11.12 11.37 -9.41
CA THR A 141 -12.35 11.53 -10.18
C THR A 141 -13.50 10.73 -9.54
N ASP A 142 -13.23 9.53 -9.04
CA ASP A 142 -14.24 8.68 -8.40
C ASP A 142 -14.80 9.33 -7.13
N GLY A 143 -13.94 9.88 -6.26
CA GLY A 143 -14.38 10.59 -5.05
C GLY A 143 -15.30 11.76 -5.38
N GLN A 144 -14.93 12.58 -6.35
CA GLN A 144 -15.73 13.72 -6.81
C GLN A 144 -17.06 13.31 -7.46
N GLN A 145 -17.11 12.18 -8.16
CA GLN A 145 -18.33 11.71 -8.84
C GLN A 145 -19.34 11.05 -7.89
N HIS A 146 -18.86 10.44 -6.80
CA HIS A 146 -19.71 9.67 -5.88
C HIS A 146 -20.02 10.38 -4.57
N THR A 147 -19.43 11.55 -4.30
CA THR A 147 -19.80 12.36 -3.13
C THR A 147 -21.22 12.93 -3.25
N ALA A 148 -21.93 12.99 -2.13
CA ALA A 148 -23.18 13.74 -2.00
C ALA A 148 -22.95 15.19 -1.56
N LEU A 149 -21.71 15.57 -1.23
CA LEU A 149 -21.36 16.90 -0.77
C LEU A 149 -21.20 17.87 -1.94
N SER A 150 -21.49 19.15 -1.69
CA SER A 150 -21.07 20.22 -2.61
C SER A 150 -19.56 20.46 -2.43
N ALA A 151 -18.78 19.64 -3.12
CA ALA A 151 -17.33 19.58 -3.04
C ALA A 151 -16.68 19.90 -4.39
N THR A 152 -15.40 20.24 -4.34
CA THR A 152 -14.58 20.46 -5.53
C THR A 152 -13.33 19.61 -5.48
N GLN A 153 -12.97 19.03 -6.63
CA GLN A 153 -11.73 18.30 -6.78
C GLN A 153 -10.54 19.25 -6.78
N ARG A 154 -9.40 18.76 -6.30
CA ARG A 154 -8.12 19.43 -6.41
C ARG A 154 -7.67 19.45 -7.87
N ASP A 155 -6.94 20.49 -8.26
CA ASP A 155 -6.37 20.60 -9.59
C ASP A 155 -5.37 19.48 -9.87
N LEU A 156 -5.37 19.00 -11.12
CA LEU A 156 -4.58 17.84 -11.52
C LEU A 156 -3.07 18.09 -11.43
N LEU A 157 -2.62 19.34 -11.52
CA LEU A 157 -1.20 19.65 -11.38
C LEU A 157 -0.74 19.42 -9.94
N THR A 158 -1.50 19.89 -8.95
CA THR A 158 -1.19 19.64 -7.53
C THR A 158 -1.21 18.14 -7.21
N VAL A 159 -2.23 17.41 -7.68
CA VAL A 159 -2.29 15.95 -7.48
C VAL A 159 -1.07 15.25 -8.11
N LYS A 160 -0.61 15.70 -9.28
CA LYS A 160 0.59 15.17 -9.92
C LYS A 160 1.86 15.46 -9.11
N MET A 161 2.04 16.69 -8.64
CA MET A 161 3.21 17.10 -7.85
C MET A 161 3.32 16.36 -6.50
N MET A 162 2.20 15.90 -5.94
CA MET A 162 2.17 15.14 -4.69
C MET A 162 2.44 13.63 -4.88
N ASN A 163 2.54 13.16 -6.13
CA ASN A 163 2.76 11.75 -6.42
C ASN A 163 4.16 11.54 -7.05
N PRO A 164 5.11 10.94 -6.31
CA PRO A 164 6.49 10.79 -6.76
C PRO A 164 6.62 9.92 -8.02
N LEU A 165 5.61 9.10 -8.34
CA LEU A 165 5.62 8.30 -9.57
C LEU A 165 5.66 9.16 -10.85
N ASN A 166 5.22 10.42 -10.79
CA ASN A 166 5.27 11.33 -11.94
C ASN A 166 6.68 11.88 -12.23
N ASP A 167 7.57 11.88 -11.24
CA ASP A 167 8.92 12.42 -11.36
C ASP A 167 9.95 11.32 -11.72
N ILE A 168 9.56 10.04 -11.65
CA ILE A 168 10.44 8.92 -11.97
C ILE A 168 10.72 8.89 -13.47
N GLY A 169 12.00 8.99 -13.83
CA GLY A 169 12.44 9.02 -15.22
C GLY A 169 12.35 10.39 -15.89
N ASP A 170 11.87 11.42 -15.19
CA ASP A 170 12.00 12.79 -15.65
C ASP A 170 13.45 13.27 -15.42
N ASN A 171 14.14 13.60 -16.51
CA ASN A 171 15.51 14.10 -16.47
C ASN A 171 15.63 15.48 -15.78
N ALA A 172 14.53 16.25 -15.69
CA ALA A 172 14.49 17.49 -14.93
C ALA A 172 14.42 17.25 -13.42
N ALA A 173 13.86 16.11 -12.99
CA ALA A 173 13.80 15.70 -11.60
C ALA A 173 15.12 15.00 -11.22
N GLN A 174 15.99 15.68 -10.46
CA GLN A 174 17.23 15.10 -9.94
C GLN A 174 16.97 14.17 -8.74
N GLY A 175 16.25 13.07 -8.97
CA GLY A 175 15.90 12.10 -7.93
C GLY A 175 17.12 11.30 -7.42
N ALA A 176 17.09 10.92 -6.14
CA ALA A 176 18.15 10.13 -5.49
C ALA A 176 18.51 8.86 -6.28
N ALA A 177 19.79 8.47 -6.23
CA ALA A 177 20.29 7.31 -6.96
C ALA A 177 19.96 5.97 -6.26
N HIS A 178 19.94 5.98 -4.92
CA HIS A 178 19.79 4.79 -4.08
C HIS A 178 18.52 4.89 -3.23
N TRP A 179 17.73 3.82 -3.23
CA TRP A 179 16.43 3.75 -2.56
C TRP A 179 16.35 2.49 -1.72
N ARG A 180 15.96 2.63 -0.45
CA ARG A 180 15.67 1.51 0.44
C ARG A 180 14.20 1.57 0.84
N LEU A 181 13.44 0.57 0.43
CA LEU A 181 11.98 0.56 0.58
C LEU A 181 11.56 -0.60 1.48
N ARG A 182 10.75 -0.29 2.49
CA ARG A 182 10.22 -1.25 3.47
C ARG A 182 8.73 -1.04 3.68
N GLN A 183 8.01 -2.14 3.88
CA GLN A 183 6.68 -2.14 4.46
C GLN A 183 6.48 -3.44 5.22
N GLY A 184 5.87 -3.35 6.40
CA GLY A 184 5.48 -4.52 7.17
C GLY A 184 4.34 -5.28 6.47
N THR A 185 4.37 -6.61 6.46
CA THR A 185 3.27 -7.37 5.84
C THR A 185 1.96 -7.20 6.62
N ALA A 186 2.02 -6.88 7.92
CA ALA A 186 0.85 -6.57 8.75
C ALA A 186 0.49 -5.08 8.76
N ASP A 187 1.20 -4.23 8.02
CA ASP A 187 0.81 -2.84 7.77
C ASP A 187 -0.41 -2.83 6.83
N ARG A 188 -1.52 -2.28 7.32
CA ARG A 188 -2.80 -2.19 6.61
C ARG A 188 -3.22 -0.74 6.36
N ASP A 189 -2.34 0.22 6.61
CA ASP A 189 -2.57 1.64 6.32
C ASP A 189 -2.47 1.92 4.82
N PHE A 190 -1.71 1.09 4.11
CA PHE A 190 -1.49 1.17 2.66
C PHE A 190 -1.35 -0.21 2.01
N SER A 191 -1.72 -0.35 0.74
CA SER A 191 -1.58 -1.63 0.03
C SER A 191 -0.12 -1.91 -0.32
N LEU A 192 0.34 -3.15 -0.08
CA LEU A 192 1.66 -3.65 -0.51
C LEU A 192 1.90 -3.45 -2.02
N ALA A 193 0.83 -3.41 -2.81
CA ALA A 193 0.88 -3.17 -4.25
C ALA A 193 1.52 -1.81 -4.58
N VAL A 194 1.29 -0.78 -3.77
CA VAL A 194 1.82 0.55 -4.09
C VAL A 194 3.33 0.61 -3.85
N LEU A 195 3.85 -0.05 -2.82
CA LEU A 195 5.29 -0.17 -2.62
C LEU A 195 5.96 -0.90 -3.79
N LEU A 196 5.33 -2.00 -4.26
CA LEU A 196 5.83 -2.73 -5.43
C LEU A 196 5.82 -1.86 -6.70
N ILE A 197 4.76 -1.08 -6.93
CA ILE A 197 4.68 -0.15 -8.07
C ILE A 197 5.84 0.85 -8.02
N LEU A 198 6.03 1.53 -6.89
CA LEU A 198 7.10 2.51 -6.70
C LEU A 198 8.48 1.90 -6.94
N ALA A 199 8.77 0.78 -6.27
CA ALA A 199 10.06 0.10 -6.39
C ALA A 199 10.35 -0.35 -7.83
N THR A 200 9.32 -0.83 -8.52
CA THR A 200 9.45 -1.32 -9.90
C THR A 200 9.71 -0.16 -10.86
N GLN A 201 8.99 0.96 -10.73
CA GLN A 201 9.24 2.14 -11.57
C GLN A 201 10.62 2.74 -11.33
N LEU A 202 11.04 2.85 -10.07
CA LEU A 202 12.38 3.31 -9.71
C LEU A 202 13.46 2.42 -10.35
N SER A 203 13.33 1.11 -10.19
CA SER A 203 14.29 0.13 -10.77
C SER A 203 14.31 0.23 -12.30
N HIS A 204 13.15 0.36 -12.94
CA HIS A 204 13.05 0.49 -14.39
C HIS A 204 13.69 1.78 -14.92
N SER A 205 13.68 2.86 -14.12
CA SER A 205 14.37 4.12 -14.43
C SER A 205 15.88 4.10 -14.17
N GLY A 206 16.44 2.94 -13.81
CA GLY A 206 17.88 2.76 -13.55
C GLY A 206 18.35 3.19 -12.17
N LYS A 207 17.43 3.38 -11.20
CA LYS A 207 17.80 3.61 -9.80
C LYS A 207 18.21 2.30 -9.13
N ASP A 208 19.11 2.40 -8.15
CA ASP A 208 19.45 1.30 -7.26
C ASP A 208 18.38 1.18 -6.18
N VAL A 209 17.63 0.08 -6.18
CA VAL A 209 16.47 -0.11 -5.31
C VAL A 209 16.61 -1.38 -4.50
N HIS A 210 16.64 -1.23 -3.18
CA HIS A 210 16.60 -2.32 -2.24
C HIS A 210 15.21 -2.43 -1.58
N LEU A 211 14.32 -3.18 -2.21
CA LEU A 211 12.96 -3.47 -1.74
C LEU A 211 12.93 -4.73 -0.86
N ALA A 212 12.28 -4.64 0.31
CA ALA A 212 11.91 -5.81 1.10
C ALA A 212 10.61 -5.57 1.88
N LEU A 213 9.83 -6.62 2.10
CA LEU A 213 8.76 -6.60 3.09
C LEU A 213 9.30 -7.13 4.42
N LEU A 214 8.72 -6.66 5.53
CA LEU A 214 9.06 -7.12 6.87
C LEU A 214 7.93 -8.00 7.41
N TRP A 215 8.22 -9.28 7.65
CA TRP A 215 7.17 -10.25 7.99
C TRP A 215 6.50 -9.93 9.32
N ASN A 216 5.17 -9.81 9.27
CA ASN A 216 4.29 -9.60 10.42
C ASN A 216 4.63 -8.35 11.25
N ILE A 217 5.31 -7.37 10.65
CA ILE A 217 5.51 -6.04 11.23
C ILE A 217 4.29 -5.17 10.90
N PRO A 218 3.71 -4.44 11.88
CA PRO A 218 2.58 -3.54 11.65
C PRO A 218 3.04 -2.24 10.97
N HIS A 219 2.15 -1.24 10.90
CA HIS A 219 2.51 0.11 10.46
C HIS A 219 3.57 0.71 11.40
N GLY A 220 4.68 1.17 10.82
CA GLY A 220 5.85 1.61 11.58
C GLY A 220 7.05 1.95 10.68
N GLY A 221 8.18 2.16 11.34
CA GLY A 221 9.47 2.49 10.74
C GLY A 221 10.60 2.17 11.71
N ASP A 222 11.84 2.19 11.22
CA ASP A 222 13.04 1.89 12.01
C ASP A 222 13.07 0.48 12.64
N ASP A 223 12.25 -0.45 12.14
CA ASP A 223 12.18 -1.83 12.62
C ASP A 223 13.41 -2.68 12.22
N ASP A 224 14.27 -2.19 11.33
CA ASP A 224 15.43 -2.91 10.80
C ASP A 224 16.72 -2.08 10.74
N LEU A 225 16.96 -1.21 11.74
CA LEU A 225 18.12 -0.29 11.81
C LEU A 225 19.48 -0.95 11.55
N THR A 226 19.72 -2.15 12.07
CA THR A 226 20.98 -2.87 11.81
C THR A 226 21.19 -3.12 10.31
N GLN A 227 20.12 -3.43 9.56
CA GLN A 227 20.18 -3.58 8.10
C GLN A 227 20.12 -2.23 7.37
N LEU A 228 19.70 -1.15 8.02
CA LEU A 228 19.72 0.19 7.45
C LEU A 228 21.14 0.77 7.46
N PHE A 229 21.91 0.51 8.52
CA PHE A 229 23.27 1.02 8.71
C PHE A 229 24.38 0.11 8.19
N ALA A 230 24.03 -1.07 7.65
CA ALA A 230 24.98 -2.04 7.11
C ALA A 230 25.48 -1.69 5.70
#